data_AF-A0A0S3QPL6-F1
#
_entry.id   AF-A0A0S3QPL6-F1
#
_cell.length_a   1.000
_cell.length_b   1.000
_cell.length_c   1.000
_cell.angle_alpha   90.00
_cell.angle_beta   90.00
_cell.angle_gamma   90.00
#
_symmetry.space_group_name_H-M   'P 1'
#
loop_
_entity.id
_entity.type
_entity.pdbx_description
1 polymer ?
#
loop_
_entity_poly.entity_id
_entity_poly.type
_entity_poly.pdbx_seq_one_letter_code
_entity_poly.pdbx_strand_id
1 'polypeptide(L)'
;MNYLKKINNLNFMNTKKINVGDIIDIKVIITEKDKKIYQFYTGIVIAKYKNISITVRKIIKGIGIEKIFLLDSPKIESINILKSLPFHKSKLYYLRNLKKKIKF
;
A
#
# COMPACT_ATOMS: atom_id res chain seq x y z
N MET A 1 -28.52 -12.34 -4.60
CA MET A 1 -27.45 -11.32 -4.71
C MET A 1 -26.58 -11.37 -3.46
N ASN A 2 -25.43 -12.03 -3.41
CA ASN A 2 -24.21 -11.76 -4.19
C ASN A 2 -23.35 -13.04 -4.25
N TYR A 3 -23.44 -13.82 -5.32
CA TYR A 3 -22.57 -14.98 -5.55
C TYR A 3 -21.08 -14.56 -5.73
N LEU A 4 -20.84 -13.32 -6.18
CA LEU A 4 -19.51 -12.75 -6.38
C LEU A 4 -18.71 -12.51 -5.09
N LYS A 5 -19.37 -12.47 -3.91
CA LYS A 5 -18.66 -12.29 -2.63
C LYS A 5 -17.91 -13.54 -2.17
N LYS A 6 -18.34 -14.74 -2.59
CA LYS A 6 -17.86 -16.01 -2.05
C LYS A 6 -16.49 -16.43 -2.61
N ILE A 7 -16.15 -15.99 -3.82
CA ILE A 7 -14.90 -16.34 -4.51
C ILE A 7 -13.72 -15.47 -4.06
N ASN A 8 -13.97 -14.25 -3.57
CA ASN A 8 -12.92 -13.27 -3.20
C ASN A 8 -12.48 -13.34 -1.73
N ASN A 9 -12.99 -14.28 -0.93
CA ASN A 9 -12.89 -14.23 0.53
C ASN A 9 -11.50 -14.50 1.11
N LEU A 10 -10.58 -15.13 0.37
CA LEU A 10 -9.26 -15.49 0.92
C LEU A 10 -8.30 -14.29 1.02
N ASN A 11 -8.40 -13.33 0.09
CA ASN A 11 -7.52 -12.15 0.07
C ASN A 11 -8.03 -10.99 0.95
N PHE A 12 -9.31 -11.03 1.34
CA PHE A 12 -10.00 -9.93 2.03
C PHE A 12 -9.65 -9.80 3.52
N MET A 13 -9.11 -10.85 4.15
CA MET A 13 -8.84 -10.84 5.60
C MET A 13 -7.56 -10.09 5.98
N ASN A 14 -6.51 -10.11 5.14
CA ASN A 14 -5.25 -9.43 5.45
C ASN A 14 -5.31 -7.91 5.20
N THR A 15 -6.15 -7.43 4.28
CA THR A 15 -6.26 -6.00 3.94
C THR A 15 -6.87 -5.15 5.06
N LYS A 16 -7.68 -5.75 5.94
CA LYS A 16 -8.36 -5.03 7.05
C LYS A 16 -7.42 -4.49 8.12
N LYS A 17 -6.21 -5.05 8.27
CA LYS A 17 -5.29 -4.70 9.37
C LYS A 17 -4.30 -3.58 9.07
N ILE A 18 -4.26 -3.06 7.83
CA ILE A 18 -3.29 -2.02 7.44
C ILE A 18 -3.68 -0.70 8.08
N ASN A 19 -2.73 -0.03 8.73
CA ASN A 19 -2.90 1.26 9.37
C ASN A 19 -1.96 2.32 8.78
N VAL A 20 -2.27 3.58 9.07
CA VAL A 20 -1.38 4.69 8.75
C VAL A 20 -0.15 4.61 9.65
N GLY A 21 1.03 4.73 9.06
CA GLY A 21 2.30 4.48 9.75
C GLY A 21 2.94 3.13 9.44
N ASP A 22 2.18 2.20 8.86
CA ASP A 22 2.73 0.90 8.45
C ASP A 22 3.70 1.07 7.28
N ILE A 23 4.83 0.38 7.36
CA ILE A 23 5.75 0.15 6.26
C ILE A 23 5.33 -1.15 5.62
N ILE A 24 4.94 -1.07 4.35
CA ILE A 24 4.39 -2.20 3.62
C ILE A 24 5.17 -2.44 2.35
N ASP A 25 5.20 -3.69 1.92
CA ASP A 25 5.65 -4.12 0.62
C ASP A 25 4.46 -4.64 -0.19
N ILE A 26 4.20 -4.00 -1.33
CA ILE A 26 3.09 -4.33 -2.21
C ILE A 26 3.63 -4.99 -3.47
N LYS A 27 3.19 -6.22 -3.75
CA LYS A 27 3.48 -6.91 -5.00
C LYS A 27 2.37 -6.63 -6.00
N VAL A 28 2.71 -5.95 -7.09
CA VAL A 28 1.79 -5.52 -8.15
C VAL A 28 2.09 -6.27 -9.44
N ILE A 29 1.04 -6.75 -10.09
CA ILE A 29 1.11 -7.38 -11.41
C ILE A 29 0.98 -6.29 -12.48
N ILE A 30 1.95 -6.26 -13.39
CA ILE A 30 1.96 -5.43 -14.59
C ILE A 30 1.91 -6.37 -15.78
N THR A 31 0.90 -6.22 -16.63
CA THR A 31 0.77 -7.00 -17.85
C THR A 31 1.23 -6.15 -19.02
N GLU A 32 2.30 -6.56 -19.70
CA GLU A 32 2.74 -5.97 -20.97
C GLU A 32 2.61 -7.02 -22.06
N LYS A 33 1.76 -6.74 -23.05
CA LYS A 33 1.37 -7.66 -24.13
C LYS A 33 0.87 -8.99 -23.55
N ASP A 34 1.70 -10.03 -23.54
CA ASP A 34 1.37 -11.38 -23.09
C ASP A 34 2.16 -11.81 -21.84
N LYS A 35 3.05 -10.97 -21.31
CA LYS A 35 3.89 -11.31 -20.15
C LYS A 35 3.40 -10.60 -18.89
N LYS A 36 3.26 -11.36 -17.80
CA LYS A 36 3.03 -10.84 -16.45
C LYS A 36 4.37 -10.56 -15.78
N ILE A 37 4.59 -9.32 -15.39
CA ILE A 37 5.76 -8.86 -14.64
C ILE A 37 5.29 -8.47 -13.24
N TYR A 38 6.03 -8.89 -12.22
CA TYR A 38 5.77 -8.54 -10.84
C TYR A 38 6.66 -7.38 -10.42
N GLN A 39 6.05 -6.30 -9.93
CA GLN A 39 6.74 -5.14 -9.40
C GLN A 39 6.48 -4.99 -7.91
N PHE A 40 7.55 -4.79 -7.14
CA PHE A 40 7.46 -4.51 -5.71
C PHE A 40 7.42 -3.00 -5.46
N TYR A 41 6.53 -2.58 -4.56
CA TYR A 41 6.44 -1.21 -4.09
C TYR A 41 6.48 -1.21 -2.56
N THR A 42 7.67 -0.93 -2.03
CA THR A 42 7.88 -0.78 -0.60
C THR A 42 7.83 0.69 -0.18
N GLY A 43 7.04 1.01 0.85
CA GLY A 43 6.95 2.37 1.38
C GLY A 43 6.05 2.48 2.62
N ILE A 44 5.95 3.69 3.16
CA ILE A 44 5.12 3.98 4.34
C ILE A 44 3.71 4.39 3.92
N VAL A 45 2.70 3.85 4.59
CA VAL A 45 1.30 4.27 4.45
C VAL A 45 1.12 5.61 5.14
N ILE A 46 0.92 6.67 4.36
CA ILE A 46 0.75 8.03 4.87
C ILE A 46 -0.71 8.42 5.06
N ALA A 47 -1.63 7.72 4.39
CA ALA A 47 -3.05 7.94 4.52
C ALA A 47 -3.81 6.67 4.15
N LYS A 48 -4.94 6.45 4.81
CA LYS A 48 -5.87 5.36 4.52
C LYS A 48 -7.27 5.95 4.40
N TYR A 49 -7.99 5.58 3.34
CA TYR A 49 -9.38 5.97 3.15
C TYR A 49 -10.28 4.75 3.37
N LYS A 50 -10.89 4.70 4.56
CA LYS A 50 -11.68 3.56 5.04
C LYS A 50 -10.89 2.26 4.83
N ASN A 51 -11.54 1.17 4.42
CA ASN A 51 -10.87 -0.06 3.99
C ASN A 51 -10.87 -0.18 2.46
N ILE A 52 -10.82 0.95 1.74
CA ILE A 52 -10.92 0.98 0.28
C ILE A 52 -9.55 1.23 -0.34
N SER A 53 -8.84 2.27 0.13
CA SER A 53 -7.56 2.66 -0.45
C SER A 53 -6.55 3.09 0.58
N ILE A 54 -5.28 2.96 0.21
CA ILE A 54 -4.13 3.41 0.96
C ILE A 54 -3.23 4.25 0.06
N THR A 55 -2.61 5.28 0.63
CA THR A 55 -1.60 6.09 -0.03
C THR A 55 -0.25 5.73 0.56
N VAL A 56 0.64 5.23 -0.29
CA VAL A 56 1.97 4.77 0.11
C VAL A 56 3.00 5.72 -0.46
N ARG A 57 3.92 6.17 0.39
CA ARG A 57 5.01 7.08 0.05
C ARG A 57 6.34 6.36 0.14
N LYS A 58 7.21 6.57 -0.84
CA LYS A 58 8.61 6.18 -0.79
C LYS A 58 9.50 7.26 -1.38
N ILE A 59 10.76 7.29 -0.99
CA ILE A 59 11.76 8.20 -1.55
C ILE A 59 12.69 7.37 -2.43
N ILE A 60 12.75 7.67 -3.72
CA ILE A 60 13.70 7.04 -4.65
C ILE A 60 14.65 8.13 -5.14
N LYS A 61 15.96 7.91 -4.97
CA LYS A 61 17.00 8.83 -5.48
C LYS A 61 16.73 10.31 -5.12
N GLY A 62 16.27 10.56 -3.90
CA GLY A 62 15.94 11.90 -3.41
C GLY A 62 14.57 12.46 -3.82
N ILE A 63 13.85 11.78 -4.71
CA ILE A 63 12.52 12.20 -5.17
C ILE A 63 11.44 11.45 -4.37
N GLY A 64 10.53 12.19 -3.76
CA GLY A 64 9.38 11.64 -3.05
C GLY A 64 8.30 11.19 -4.03
N ILE A 65 8.01 9.90 -4.05
CA ILE A 65 6.99 9.30 -4.92
C ILE A 65 5.85 8.79 -4.03
N GLU A 66 4.63 9.10 -4.42
CA GLU A 66 3.41 8.62 -3.76
C GLU A 66 2.58 7.82 -4.76
N LYS A 67 2.05 6.67 -4.33
CA LYS A 67 1.08 5.89 -5.11
C LYS A 67 -0.12 5.57 -4.24
N ILE A 68 -1.30 5.64 -4.86
CA ILE A 68 -2.56 5.23 -4.23
C ILE A 68 -2.88 3.82 -4.73
N PHE A 69 -3.15 2.93 -3.79
CA PHE A 69 -3.52 1.54 -4.06
C PHE A 69 -4.93 1.28 -3.55
N LEU A 70 -5.77 0.67 -4.39
CA LEU A 70 -7.06 0.13 -4.00
C LEU A 70 -6.84 -1.27 -3.41
N LEU A 71 -7.28 -1.50 -2.17
CA LEU A 71 -7.02 -2.76 -1.45
C LEU A 71 -7.62 -3.98 -2.14
N ASP A 72 -8.74 -3.80 -2.84
CA ASP A 72 -9.46 -4.86 -3.56
C ASP A 72 -9.08 -4.92 -5.06
N SER A 73 -7.96 -4.30 -5.45
CA SER A 73 -7.55 -4.31 -6.86
C SER A 73 -7.06 -5.69 -7.30
N PRO A 74 -7.50 -6.22 -8.46
CA PRO A 74 -7.00 -7.47 -9.00
C PRO A 74 -5.53 -7.38 -9.47
N LYS A 75 -4.99 -6.15 -9.59
CA LYS A 75 -3.57 -5.93 -9.92
C LYS A 75 -2.66 -6.13 -8.72
N ILE A 76 -3.18 -6.13 -7.50
CA ILE A 76 -2.41 -6.37 -6.29
C ILE A 76 -2.46 -7.87 -6.01
N GLU A 77 -1.29 -8.49 -5.99
CA GLU A 77 -1.17 -9.91 -5.68
C GLU A 77 -1.04 -10.13 -4.17
N SER A 78 -0.22 -9.32 -3.50
CA SER A 78 -0.04 -9.38 -2.05
C SER A 78 0.35 -8.03 -1.46
N ILE A 79 -0.01 -7.87 -0.17
CA ILE A 79 0.41 -6.74 0.67
C ILE A 79 0.98 -7.33 1.95
N ASN A 80 2.26 -7.10 2.18
CA ASN A 80 2.96 -7.55 3.39
C ASN A 80 3.28 -6.34 4.27
N ILE A 81 2.91 -6.41 5.55
CA ILE A 81 3.31 -5.41 6.54
C ILE A 81 4.70 -5.80 7.05
N LEU A 82 5.70 -4.97 6.76
CA LEU A 82 7.07 -5.20 7.20
C LEU A 82 7.29 -4.71 8.63
N LYS A 83 6.75 -3.53 8.95
CA LYS A 83 6.93 -2.87 10.25
C LYS A 83 5.78 -1.90 10.48
N SER A 84 5.25 -1.86 11.69
CA SER A 84 4.26 -0.86 12.10
C SER A 84 4.92 0.15 13.03
N LEU A 85 4.69 1.43 12.78
CA LEU A 85 5.24 2.53 13.58
C LEU A 85 4.10 3.34 14.18
N PRO A 86 4.17 3.68 15.48
CA PRO A 86 3.13 4.49 16.11
C PRO A 86 3.23 5.93 15.61
N PHE A 87 2.10 6.48 15.18
CA PHE A 87 1.95 7.90 14.88
C PHE A 87 0.67 8.44 15.50
N HIS A 88 0.71 9.68 15.95
CA HIS A 88 -0.45 10.34 16.55
C HIS A 88 -1.43 10.91 15.52
N LYS A 89 -0.98 11.15 14.28
CA LYS A 89 -1.81 11.72 13.22
C LYS A 89 -2.43 10.61 12.37
N SER A 90 -3.73 10.72 12.12
CA SER A 90 -4.46 9.83 11.19
C SER A 90 -4.00 9.95 9.74
N LYS A 91 -3.31 11.04 9.38
CA LYS A 91 -2.70 11.26 8.06
C LYS A 91 -1.32 11.91 8.21
N LEU A 92 -0.30 11.33 7.60
CA LEU A 92 1.10 11.73 7.72
C LEU A 92 1.54 12.66 6.58
N TYR A 93 0.67 13.58 6.15
CA TYR A 93 1.00 14.50 5.04
C TYR A 93 2.20 15.40 5.32
N TYR A 94 2.55 15.63 6.59
CA TYR A 94 3.74 16.37 6.97
C TYR A 94 5.04 15.70 6.48
N LEU A 95 5.03 14.37 6.21
CA LEU A 95 6.18 13.65 5.63
C LEU A 95 6.53 14.10 4.20
N ARG A 96 5.66 14.88 3.53
CA ARG A 96 5.94 15.48 2.23
C ARG A 96 7.03 16.55 2.30
N ASN A 97 7.02 17.32 3.39
CA ASN A 97 7.91 18.47 3.58
C ASN A 97 9.18 18.09 4.36
N LEU A 98 9.25 16.89 4.91
CA LEU A 98 10.43 16.39 5.60
C LEU A 98 11.50 16.01 4.58
N LYS A 99 12.61 16.78 4.58
CA LYS A 99 13.83 16.44 3.84
C LYS A 99 14.62 15.30 4.49
N LYS A 100 14.38 15.02 5.78
CA LYS A 100 15.04 13.92 6.48
C LYS A 100 14.60 12.60 5.86
N LYS A 101 15.58 11.82 5.37
CA LYS A 101 15.40 10.40 5.10
C LYS A 101 14.94 9.78 6.42
N ILE A 102 13.68 9.39 6.49
CA ILE A 102 13.19 8.61 7.63
C ILE A 102 13.96 7.29 7.53
N LYS A 103 14.96 7.13 8.41
CA LYS A 103 15.69 5.86 8.55
C LYS A 103 14.70 4.91 9.22
N PHE A 104 14.38 3.81 8.54
CA PHE A 104 13.47 2.79 9.02
C PHE A 104 14.23 1.53 9.39
#